data_AF-J0P0F8-F1
#
_entry.id   AF-J0P0F8-F1
#
_cell.length_a   1.000
_cell.length_b   1.000
_cell.length_c   1.000
_cell.angle_alpha   90.00
_cell.angle_beta   90.00
_cell.angle_gamma   90.00
#
_symmetry.space_group_name_H-M   'P 1'
#
loop_
_entity.id
_entity.type
_entity.pdbx_description
1 polymer ?
#
loop_
_entity_poly.entity_id
_entity_poly.type
_entity_poly.pdbx_seq_one_letter_code
_entity_poly.pdbx_strand_id
1 'polypeptide(L)'
;MARKKLNINIRAWIDKLPPSLRNKYVVAAIVYGFWMLLFDQHSIMNQYRLNKTLQELQTKKAYFEDEIEKDSRKRENLSTDDRHLEQFAREEHLMKKDDEDIFIIQKKP
;
A
#
# COMPACT_ATOMS: atom_id res chain seq x y z
N MET A 1 -43.49 -11.57 -20.66
CA MET A 1 -42.14 -11.14 -21.04
C MET A 1 -41.40 -12.35 -21.61
N ALA A 2 -41.16 -12.41 -22.93
CA ALA A 2 -40.66 -13.61 -23.61
C ALA A 2 -39.14 -13.75 -23.45
N ARG A 3 -38.68 -14.89 -22.90
CA ARG A 3 -37.25 -15.22 -22.83
C ARG A 3 -36.75 -15.61 -24.23
N LYS A 4 -35.97 -14.73 -24.86
CA LYS A 4 -35.26 -14.99 -26.11
C LYS A 4 -34.30 -16.17 -25.88
N LYS A 5 -34.61 -17.34 -26.46
CA LYS A 5 -33.71 -18.50 -26.39
C LYS A 5 -32.48 -18.19 -27.24
N LEU A 6 -31.33 -18.06 -26.59
CA LEU A 6 -30.03 -17.98 -27.28
C LEU A 6 -29.76 -19.37 -27.89
N ASN A 7 -29.89 -19.48 -29.22
CA ASN A 7 -29.55 -20.71 -29.93
C ASN A 7 -28.06 -20.69 -30.29
N ILE A 8 -27.22 -21.26 -29.43
CA ILE A 8 -25.77 -21.32 -29.64
C ILE A 8 -25.47 -22.61 -30.41
N ASN A 9 -25.15 -22.50 -31.70
CA ASN A 9 -24.82 -23.66 -32.53
C ASN A 9 -23.32 -23.98 -32.45
N ILE A 10 -22.95 -24.71 -31.40
CA ILE A 10 -21.55 -25.05 -31.04
C ILE A 10 -20.90 -25.96 -32.10
N ARG A 11 -21.70 -26.78 -32.81
CA ARG A 11 -21.20 -27.74 -33.81
C ARG A 11 -20.53 -27.05 -34.99
N ALA A 12 -21.13 -25.97 -35.50
CA ALA A 12 -20.60 -25.21 -36.62
C ALA A 12 -19.24 -24.53 -36.33
N TRP A 13 -18.93 -24.30 -35.05
CA TRP A 13 -17.63 -23.75 -34.61
C TRP A 13 -16.57 -24.84 -34.48
N ILE A 14 -16.96 -26.02 -33.99
CA ILE A 14 -16.05 -27.17 -33.84
C ILE A 14 -15.57 -27.69 -35.21
N ASP A 15 -16.40 -27.59 -36.25
CA ASP A 15 -16.05 -28.04 -37.62
C ASP A 15 -15.00 -27.16 -38.31
N LYS A 16 -14.76 -25.95 -37.80
CA LYS A 16 -13.71 -25.05 -38.31
C LYS A 16 -12.35 -25.25 -37.63
N LEU A 17 -12.26 -26.10 -36.60
CA LEU A 17 -11.03 -26.33 -35.86
C LEU A 17 -10.17 -27.40 -36.53
N PRO A 18 -8.83 -27.25 -36.50
CA PRO A 18 -7.92 -28.26 -37.04
C PRO A 18 -8.12 -29.62 -36.34
N PRO A 19 -7.92 -30.75 -37.04
CA PRO A 19 -8.22 -32.09 -36.52
C PRO A 19 -7.49 -32.44 -35.21
N SER A 20 -6.32 -31.85 -34.96
CA SER A 20 -5.58 -32.02 -33.71
C SER A 20 -6.32 -31.45 -32.47
N LEU A 21 -7.16 -30.43 -32.63
CA LEU A 21 -7.98 -29.85 -31.56
C LEU A 21 -9.29 -30.61 -31.30
N ARG A 22 -9.67 -31.58 -32.14
CA ARG A 22 -10.82 -32.47 -31.86
C ARG A 22 -10.49 -33.58 -30.86
N ASN A 23 -9.21 -33.75 -30.51
CA ASN A 23 -8.81 -34.72 -29.50
C ASN A 23 -9.24 -34.25 -28.10
N LYS A 24 -10.05 -35.07 -27.41
CA LYS A 24 -10.52 -34.83 -26.04
C LYS A 24 -9.38 -34.54 -25.05
N TYR A 25 -8.20 -35.14 -25.24
CA TYR A 25 -7.03 -34.90 -24.40
C TYR A 25 -6.41 -33.53 -24.62
N VAL A 26 -6.41 -33.02 -25.87
CA VAL A 26 -5.89 -31.69 -26.21
C VAL A 26 -6.81 -30.60 -25.69
N VAL A 27 -8.13 -30.77 -25.83
CA VAL A 27 -9.10 -29.83 -25.25
C VAL A 27 -9.00 -29.81 -23.73
N ALA A 28 -8.88 -30.98 -23.08
CA ALA A 28 -8.68 -31.07 -21.64
C ALA A 28 -7.38 -30.38 -21.21
N ALA A 29 -6.28 -30.57 -21.94
CA ALA A 29 -5.00 -29.92 -21.67
C ALA A 29 -5.06 -28.40 -21.87
N ILE A 30 -5.77 -27.91 -22.89
CA ILE A 30 -5.95 -26.46 -23.13
C ILE A 30 -6.81 -25.85 -22.03
N VAL A 31 -7.92 -26.47 -21.65
CA VAL A 31 -8.78 -25.99 -20.56
C VAL A 31 -8.01 -26.00 -19.24
N TYR A 32 -7.25 -27.06 -18.97
CA TYR A 32 -6.41 -27.17 -17.79
C TYR A 32 -5.27 -26.15 -17.77
N GLY A 33 -4.59 -25.96 -18.91
CA GLY A 33 -3.53 -24.95 -19.07
C GLY A 33 -4.07 -23.54 -18.93
N PHE A 34 -5.24 -23.25 -19.51
CA PHE A 34 -5.92 -21.97 -19.34
C PHE A 34 -6.38 -21.75 -17.89
N TRP A 35 -6.87 -22.81 -17.22
CA TRP A 35 -7.22 -22.75 -15.81
C TRP A 35 -6.00 -22.46 -14.93
N MET A 36 -4.89 -23.16 -15.15
CA MET A 36 -3.61 -22.86 -14.51
C MET A 36 -3.21 -21.40 -14.80
N LEU A 37 -3.16 -20.96 -16.05
CA LEU A 37 -2.70 -19.61 -16.37
C LEU A 37 -3.58 -18.48 -15.79
N LEU A 38 -4.89 -18.67 -15.69
CA LEU A 38 -5.79 -17.65 -15.14
C LEU A 38 -5.95 -17.69 -13.62
N PHE A 39 -5.97 -18.88 -13.01
CA PHE A 39 -6.26 -19.07 -11.59
C PHE A 39 -5.03 -19.37 -10.74
N ASP A 40 -3.86 -19.62 -11.34
CA ASP A 40 -2.62 -19.85 -10.61
C ASP A 40 -2.11 -18.58 -9.89
N GLN A 41 -1.38 -18.80 -8.80
CA GLN A 41 -0.97 -17.79 -7.81
C GLN A 41 -0.02 -16.71 -8.35
N HIS A 42 0.45 -16.87 -9.59
CA HIS A 42 1.16 -15.86 -10.38
C HIS A 42 0.23 -14.86 -11.10
N SER A 43 -0.93 -14.57 -10.50
CA SER A 43 -1.80 -13.52 -10.98
C SER A 43 -1.05 -12.17 -11.00
N ILE A 44 -1.19 -11.45 -12.11
CA ILE A 44 -0.74 -10.06 -12.29
C ILE A 44 -1.24 -9.17 -11.13
N MET A 45 -2.42 -9.50 -10.57
CA MET A 45 -2.98 -8.82 -9.40
C MET A 45 -2.09 -8.93 -8.16
N ASN A 46 -1.51 -10.11 -7.90
CA ASN A 46 -0.61 -10.32 -6.76
C ASN A 46 0.68 -9.52 -6.94
N GLN A 47 1.24 -9.50 -8.14
CA GLN A 47 2.44 -8.72 -8.45
C GLN A 47 2.19 -7.22 -8.33
N TYR A 48 1.03 -6.74 -8.78
CA TYR A 48 0.62 -5.34 -8.59
C TYR A 48 0.46 -4.98 -7.12
N ARG A 49 -0.23 -5.81 -6.32
CA ARG A 49 -0.38 -5.59 -4.88
C ARG A 49 0.97 -5.58 -4.17
N LEU A 50 1.86 -6.51 -4.52
CA LEU A 50 3.19 -6.60 -3.94
C LEU A 50 4.01 -5.35 -4.24
N ASN A 51 4.02 -4.89 -5.49
CA ASN A 51 4.71 -3.67 -5.89
C ASN A 51 4.15 -2.43 -5.17
N LYS A 52 2.83 -2.34 -5.00
CA LYS A 52 2.20 -1.25 -4.24
C LYS A 52 2.64 -1.26 -2.77
N THR A 53 2.61 -2.42 -2.12
CA THR A 53 3.08 -2.56 -0.74
C THR A 53 4.58 -2.22 -0.62
N LEU A 54 5.38 -2.62 -1.61
CA LEU A 54 6.81 -2.32 -1.65
C LEU A 54 7.05 -0.80 -1.73
N GLN A 55 6.36 -0.10 -2.62
CA GLN A 55 6.44 1.36 -2.72
C GLN A 55 5.98 2.06 -1.43
N GLU A 56 4.91 1.57 -0.80
CA GLU A 56 4.43 2.11 0.46
C GLU A 56 5.46 1.93 1.59
N LEU A 57 6.07 0.76 1.68
CA LEU A 57 7.14 0.47 2.65
C LEU A 57 8.38 1.33 2.42
N GLN A 58 8.79 1.54 1.16
CA GLN A 58 9.90 2.42 0.82
C GLN A 58 9.62 3.87 1.20
N THR A 59 8.40 4.35 0.94
CA THR A 59 7.99 5.72 1.30
C THR A 59 8.00 5.88 2.82
N LYS A 60 7.44 4.92 3.56
CA LYS A 60 7.47 4.91 5.03
C LYS A 60 8.90 4.88 5.57
N LYS A 61 9.76 4.06 4.98
CA LYS A 61 11.18 3.99 5.36
C LYS A 61 11.85 5.36 5.22
N ALA A 62 11.73 5.99 4.04
CA ALA A 62 12.32 7.30 3.78
C ALA A 62 11.81 8.38 4.74
N TYR A 63 10.50 8.37 5.04
CA TYR A 63 9.89 9.26 6.02
C TYR A 63 10.51 9.09 7.43
N PHE A 64 10.61 7.85 7.91
CA PHE A 64 11.17 7.61 9.25
C PHE A 64 12.66 7.89 9.32
N GLU A 65 13.42 7.65 8.25
CA GLU A 65 14.85 8.02 8.20
C GLU A 65 15.04 9.53 8.34
N ASP A 66 14.25 10.34 7.63
CA ASP A 66 14.27 11.81 7.74
C ASP A 66 13.83 12.29 9.14
N GLU A 67 12.78 11.70 9.70
CA GLU A 67 12.29 12.07 11.03
C GLU A 67 13.31 11.74 12.13
N ILE A 68 13.97 10.57 12.05
CA ILE A 68 15.05 10.18 12.95
C ILE A 68 16.22 11.16 12.86
N GLU A 69 16.58 11.62 11.65
CA GLU A 69 17.66 12.59 11.47
C GLU A 69 17.31 13.95 12.11
N LYS A 70 16.07 14.42 11.94
CA LYS A 70 15.57 15.65 12.59
C LYS A 70 15.56 15.52 14.10
N ASP A 71 15.02 14.43 14.64
CA ASP A 71 14.98 14.18 16.08
C ASP A 71 16.38 14.04 16.67
N SER A 72 17.30 13.40 15.96
CA SER A 72 18.69 13.27 16.41
C SER A 72 19.36 14.64 16.50
N ARG A 73 19.18 15.51 15.49
CA ARG A 73 19.65 16.90 15.53
C ARG A 73 18.99 17.69 16.67
N LYS A 74 17.69 17.54 16.89
CA LYS A 74 16.97 18.19 17.99
C LYS A 74 17.53 17.74 19.34
N ARG A 75 17.75 16.44 19.52
CA ARG A 75 18.36 15.87 20.74
C ARG A 75 19.78 16.37 20.98
N GLU A 76 20.60 16.45 19.94
CA GLU A 76 21.95 16.99 20.04
C GLU A 76 21.92 18.46 20.47
N ASN A 77 21.09 19.28 19.82
CA ASN A 77 20.90 20.69 20.17
C ASN A 77 20.42 20.88 21.63
N LEU A 78 19.54 20.00 22.12
CA LEU A 78 19.08 20.00 23.52
C LEU A 78 20.17 19.57 24.51
N SER A 79 21.15 18.77 24.07
CA SER A 79 22.22 18.24 24.92
C SER A 79 23.45 19.14 24.96
N THR A 80 23.62 20.04 23.98
CA THR A 80 24.82 20.86 23.83
C THR A 80 24.66 22.30 24.32
N ASP A 81 23.44 22.87 24.34
CA ASP A 81 23.20 24.26 24.80
C ASP A 81 22.02 24.34 25.79
N ASP A 82 22.32 24.72 27.03
CA ASP A 82 21.35 24.90 28.12
C ASP A 82 20.22 25.88 27.77
N ARG A 83 20.48 26.87 26.89
CA ARG A 83 19.46 27.84 26.45
C ARG A 83 18.41 27.20 25.55
N HIS A 84 18.84 26.28 24.68
CA HIS A 84 17.91 25.54 23.81
C HIS A 84 17.08 24.54 24.61
N LEU A 85 17.66 23.96 25.67
CA LEU A 85 16.93 23.11 26.61
C LEU A 85 15.88 23.90 27.39
N GLU A 86 16.22 25.07 27.92
CA GLU A 86 15.28 25.93 28.64
C GLU A 86 14.13 26.39 27.73
N GLN A 87 14.44 26.79 26.49
CA GLN A 87 13.42 27.17 25.52
C GLN A 87 12.45 26.01 25.21
N PHE A 88 12.97 24.80 24.96
CA PHE A 88 12.15 23.61 24.71
C PHE A 88 11.26 23.25 25.91
N ALA A 89 11.81 23.30 27.13
CA ALA A 89 11.05 23.03 28.35
C ALA A 89 9.91 24.05 28.57
N ARG A 90 10.14 25.32 28.21
CA ARG A 90 9.14 26.39 28.33
C ARG A 90 8.07 26.36 27.23
N GLU A 91 8.45 26.08 25.99
CA GLU A 91 7.52 26.10 24.84
C GLU A 91 6.68 24.82 24.74
N GLU A 92 7.32 23.65 24.84
CA GLU A 92 6.65 22.36 24.62
C GLU A 92 6.02 21.80 25.90
N HIS A 93 6.67 22.04 27.05
CA HIS A 93 6.24 21.48 28.33
C HIS A 93 5.72 22.51 29.33
N LEU A 94 5.71 23.80 28.97
CA LEU A 94 5.24 24.90 29.82
C LEU A 94 5.87 24.87 31.23
N MET A 95 7.14 24.45 31.31
CA MET A 95 7.88 24.42 32.56
C MET A 95 8.21 25.84 33.03
N LYS A 96 8.11 26.08 34.35
CA LYS A 96 8.48 27.33 35.03
C LYS A 96 9.43 27.06 36.18
N LYS A 97 10.18 28.09 36.57
CA LYS A 97 10.90 28.08 37.84
C LYS A 97 9.93 28.38 38.99
N ASP A 98 10.30 28.03 40.21
CA ASP A 98 9.46 28.19 41.40
C ASP A 98 9.12 29.66 41.70
N ASP A 99 9.93 30.59 41.21
CA ASP A 99 9.79 32.05 41.35
C ASP A 99 9.09 32.73 40.15
N GLU A 100 8.56 31.97 39.18
CA GLU A 100 7.89 32.51 37.99
C GLU A 100 6.41 32.12 37.90
N ASP A 101 5.59 33.03 37.34
CA ASP A 101 4.18 32.81 37.04
C ASP A 101 3.93 32.80 35.52
N ILE A 102 3.28 31.73 35.02
CA ILE A 102 2.92 31.58 33.59
C ILE A 102 1.49 32.08 33.36
N PHE A 103 1.31 32.99 32.40
CA PHE A 103 0.00 33.46 31.95
C PHE A 103 -0.33 32.89 30.56
N ILE A 104 -1.37 32.06 30.45
CA ILE A 104 -1.88 31.55 29.16
C ILE A 104 -3.05 32.43 28.71
N ILE A 105 -2.82 33.26 27.69
CA ILE A 105 -3.86 34.14 27.15
C ILE A 105 -4.68 33.36 26.12
N GLN A 106 -5.88 32.92 26.52
CA GLN A 106 -6.83 32.33 25.58
C GLN A 106 -7.62 33.44 24.89
N LYS A 107 -7.64 33.44 23.55
CA LYS A 107 -8.47 34.35 22.78
C LYS A 107 -9.94 33.97 23.03
N LYS A 108 -10.72 34.89 23.59
CA LYS A 108 -12.18 34.70 23.75
C LYS A 108 -12.82 34.40 22.37
N PRO A 109 -13.77 33.46 22.30
CA PRO A 109 -14.43 33.09 21.05
C PRO A 109 -15.17 34.28 20.42
#